data_AF-W7Q7E2-F1
#
_entry.id   AF-W7Q7E2-F1
#
_cell.length_a   1.000
_cell.length_b   1.000
_cell.length_c   1.000
_cell.angle_alpha   90.00
_cell.angle_beta   90.00
_cell.angle_gamma   90.00
#
_symmetry.space_group_name_H-M   'P 1'
#
loop_
_entity.id
_entity.type
_entity.pdbx_description
1 polymer ?
#
loop_
_entity_poly.entity_id
_entity_poly.type
_entity_poly.pdbx_seq_one_letter_code
_entity_poly.pdbx_strand_id
1 'polypeptide(L)'
;MIVTFQAITVFGTGDPQLMAGGISQALVTTVLGLITAVPLLFAYTALAGRSRHLAGLVEGQASAALAEQLEHRSHDEPDGIAGSARRDAALV
;
A
#
# COMPACT_ATOMS: atom_id res chain seq x y z
N MET A 1 -14.91 -25.45 -19.11
CA MET A 1 -14.59 -26.86 -18.77
C MET A 1 -15.84 -27.69 -18.54
N ILE A 2 -16.84 -27.21 -17.79
CA ILE A 2 -18.10 -27.96 -17.56
C ILE A 2 -18.75 -28.45 -18.86
N VAL A 3 -18.79 -27.60 -19.89
CA VAL A 3 -19.33 -27.96 -21.22
C VAL A 3 -18.60 -29.16 -21.84
N THR A 4 -17.28 -29.23 -21.73
CA THR A 4 -16.49 -30.38 -22.21
C THR A 4 -16.83 -31.66 -21.44
N PHE A 5 -16.97 -31.59 -20.12
CA PHE A 5 -17.32 -32.77 -19.32
C PHE A 5 -18.73 -33.28 -19.65
N GLN A 6 -19.69 -32.38 -19.88
CA GLN A 6 -21.02 -32.76 -20.34
C GLN A 6 -20.98 -33.43 -21.72
N ALA A 7 -20.16 -32.92 -22.65
CA ALA A 7 -19.97 -33.56 -23.96
C ALA A 7 -19.40 -34.98 -23.83
N ILE A 8 -18.46 -35.21 -22.90
CA ILE A 8 -17.93 -36.55 -22.60
C ILE A 8 -19.03 -37.47 -22.07
N THR A 9 -19.88 -36.98 -21.17
CA THR A 9 -20.95 -37.81 -20.58
C THR A 9 -22.03 -38.20 -21.60
N VAL A 10 -22.40 -37.28 -22.50
CA VAL A 10 -23.49 -37.51 -23.46
C VAL A 10 -23.03 -38.24 -24.72
N PHE A 11 -21.84 -37.92 -25.23
CA PHE A 11 -21.34 -38.44 -26.51
C PHE A 11 -20.14 -39.39 -26.34
N GLY A 12 -19.74 -39.71 -25.10
CA GLY A 12 -18.50 -40.42 -24.83
C GLY A 12 -17.29 -39.65 -25.35
N THR A 13 -16.27 -40.36 -25.82
CA THR A 13 -15.17 -39.77 -26.60
C THR A 13 -15.49 -39.71 -28.11
N GLY A 14 -16.77 -39.83 -28.49
CA GLY A 14 -17.22 -40.10 -29.86
C GLY A 14 -17.17 -38.90 -30.80
N ASP A 15 -17.21 -37.67 -30.29
CA ASP A 15 -17.06 -36.45 -31.08
C ASP A 15 -16.02 -35.49 -30.45
N PRO A 16 -14.74 -35.62 -30.86
CA PRO A 16 -13.65 -34.75 -30.39
C PRO A 16 -13.85 -33.26 -30.74
N GLN A 17 -14.67 -32.96 -31.75
CA GLN A 17 -14.86 -31.59 -32.25
C GLN A 17 -15.75 -30.79 -31.29
N LEU A 18 -16.81 -31.40 -30.76
CA LEU A 18 -17.63 -30.81 -29.71
C LEU A 18 -16.85 -30.63 -28.39
N MET A 19 -15.97 -31.57 -28.06
CA MET A 19 -15.09 -31.47 -26.89
C MET A 19 -14.09 -30.30 -27.02
N ALA A 20 -13.48 -30.14 -28.20
CA ALA A 20 -12.51 -29.08 -28.48
C ALA A 20 -13.11 -27.67 -28.32
N GLY A 21 -14.38 -27.48 -28.67
CA GLY A 21 -15.09 -26.22 -28.44
C GLY A 21 -15.15 -25.83 -26.97
N GLY A 22 -15.56 -26.76 -26.09
CA GLY A 22 -15.62 -26.51 -24.65
C GLY A 22 -14.24 -26.28 -24.00
N ILE A 23 -13.18 -26.85 -24.60
CA ILE A 23 -11.79 -26.62 -24.17
C ILE A 23 -11.32 -25.23 -24.54
N SER A 24 -11.45 -24.88 -25.81
CA SER A 24 -11.09 -23.55 -26.32
C SER A 24 -11.79 -22.44 -25.54
N GLN A 25 -13.09 -22.57 -25.28
CA GLN A 25 -13.85 -21.59 -24.51
C GLN A 25 -13.28 -21.36 -23.10
N ALA A 26 -12.83 -22.43 -22.43
CA ALA A 26 -12.23 -22.28 -21.12
C ALA A 26 -10.86 -21.59 -21.16
N LEU A 27 -10.08 -21.83 -22.20
CA LEU A 27 -8.81 -21.14 -22.40
C LEU A 27 -9.05 -19.64 -22.68
N VAL A 28 -10.07 -19.30 -23.47
CA VAL A 28 -10.45 -17.90 -23.71
C VAL A 28 -10.83 -17.21 -22.40
N THR A 29 -11.64 -17.82 -21.53
CA THR A 29 -11.99 -17.17 -20.26
C THR A 29 -10.79 -16.99 -19.32
N THR A 30 -9.78 -17.87 -19.36
CA THR A 30 -8.52 -17.64 -18.62
C THR A 30 -7.72 -16.48 -19.19
N VAL A 31 -7.66 -16.35 -20.52
CA VAL A 31 -6.99 -15.22 -21.17
C VAL A 31 -7.70 -13.91 -20.85
N LEU A 32 -9.04 -13.88 -20.90
CA LEU A 32 -9.83 -12.70 -20.49
C LEU A 32 -9.58 -12.31 -19.03
N GLY A 33 -9.45 -13.30 -18.14
CA GLY A 33 -9.06 -13.06 -16.75
C GLY A 33 -7.68 -12.40 -16.64
N LEU A 34 -6.70 -12.88 -17.41
CA LEU A 34 -5.35 -12.27 -17.43
C LEU A 34 -5.35 -10.86 -18.04
N ILE A 35 -6.10 -10.65 -19.13
CA ILE A 35 -6.24 -9.34 -19.78
C ILE A 35 -6.83 -8.31 -18.82
N THR A 36 -7.73 -8.70 -17.93
CA THR A 36 -8.32 -7.78 -16.94
C THR A 36 -7.47 -7.65 -15.67
N ALA A 37 -6.86 -8.75 -15.20
CA ALA A 37 -6.06 -8.76 -13.97
C ALA A 37 -4.77 -7.94 -14.07
N VAL A 38 -4.03 -8.02 -15.18
CA VAL A 38 -2.73 -7.32 -15.32
C VAL A 38 -2.89 -5.80 -15.30
N PRO A 39 -3.81 -5.18 -16.06
CA PRO A 39 -4.05 -3.73 -15.98
C PRO A 39 -4.56 -3.29 -14.61
N LEU A 40 -5.44 -4.07 -13.98
CA LEU A 40 -5.93 -3.78 -12.63
C LEU A 40 -4.79 -3.78 -11.60
N LEU A 41 -3.87 -4.74 -11.69
CA LEU A 41 -2.71 -4.79 -10.81
C LEU A 41 -1.81 -3.57 -11.00
N PHE A 42 -1.58 -3.13 -12.23
CA PHE A 42 -0.82 -1.92 -12.52
C PHE A 42 -1.51 -0.65 -11.98
N ALA A 43 -2.83 -0.54 -12.18
CA ALA A 43 -3.61 0.56 -11.64
C ALA A 43 -3.55 0.58 -10.09
N TYR A 44 -3.64 -0.59 -9.45
CA TYR A 44 -3.53 -0.74 -8.02
C TYR A 44 -2.16 -0.27 -7.50
N THR A 45 -1.06 -0.70 -8.13
CA THR A 45 0.29 -0.30 -7.69
C THR A 45 0.50 1.21 -7.85
N ALA A 46 0.03 1.81 -8.94
CA ALA A 46 0.09 3.26 -9.17
C ALA A 46 -0.70 4.03 -8.11
N LEU A 47 -1.94 3.61 -7.81
CA LEU A 47 -2.78 4.28 -6.82
C LEU A 47 -2.24 4.10 -5.40
N ALA A 48 -1.76 2.90 -5.05
CA ALA A 48 -1.12 2.64 -3.77
C ALA A 48 0.15 3.49 -3.58
N GLY A 49 0.95 3.66 -4.63
CA GLY A 49 2.11 4.56 -4.62
C GLY A 49 1.69 6.01 -4.35
N ARG A 50 0.66 6.50 -5.05
CA ARG A 50 0.14 7.86 -4.85
C ARG A 50 -0.43 8.07 -3.45
N SER A 51 -1.12 7.08 -2.90
CA SER A 51 -1.65 7.10 -1.53
C SER A 51 -0.52 7.20 -0.50
N ARG A 52 0.55 6.41 -0.65
CA ARG A 52 1.71 6.45 0.25
C ARG A 52 2.45 7.77 0.17
N HIS A 53 2.58 8.34 -1.04
CA HIS A 53 3.19 9.66 -1.21
C HIS A 53 2.39 10.74 -0.47
N LEU A 54 1.06 10.76 -0.62
CA LEU A 54 0.21 11.70 0.12
C LEU A 54 0.30 11.51 1.64
N ALA A 55 0.27 10.26 2.11
CA ALA A 55 0.45 9.96 3.53
C ALA A 55 1.80 10.48 4.05
N GLY A 56 2.89 10.23 3.31
CA GLY A 56 4.23 10.71 3.67
C GLY A 56 4.34 12.25 3.71
N LEU A 57 3.62 12.97 2.84
CA LEU A 57 3.56 14.44 2.92
C LEU A 57 2.88 14.91 4.21
N VAL A 58 1.74 14.30 4.55
CA VAL A 58 0.99 14.66 5.77
C VAL A 58 1.81 14.31 7.02
N GLU A 59 2.44 13.14 7.04
CA GLU A 59 3.33 12.72 8.13
C GLU A 59 4.53 13.67 8.27
N GLY A 60 5.17 14.04 7.16
CA GLY A 60 6.29 14.99 7.16
C GLY A 60 5.90 16.38 7.69
N GLN A 61 4.75 16.90 7.27
CA GLN A 61 4.22 18.17 7.79
C GLN A 61 3.91 18.10 9.29
N ALA A 62 3.31 16.99 9.74
CA ALA A 62 3.03 16.78 11.16
C ALA A 62 4.32 16.72 11.99
N SER A 63 5.35 16.02 11.51
CA SER A 63 6.66 15.96 12.19
C SER A 63 7.36 17.32 12.25
N ALA A 64 7.32 18.10 11.16
CA ALA A 64 7.90 19.45 11.14
C ALA A 64 7.20 20.39 12.13
N ALA A 65 5.87 20.40 12.15
CA ALA A 65 5.11 21.22 13.10
C ALA A 65 5.40 20.85 14.57
N LEU A 66 5.59 19.57 14.86
CA LEU A 66 5.97 19.11 16.20
C LEU A 66 7.39 19.56 16.58
N ALA A 67 8.34 19.53 15.63
CA ALA A 67 9.70 19.99 15.86
C ALA A 67 9.74 21.49 16.20
N GLU A 68 9.03 22.33 15.44
CA GLU A 68 8.93 23.77 15.71
C GLU A 68 8.37 24.06 17.12
N GLN A 69 7.36 23.30 17.57
CA GLN A 69 6.82 23.46 18.92
C GLN A 69 7.82 23.10 20.02
N LEU A 70 8.63 22.06 19.80
CA LEU A 70 9.67 21.65 20.75
C LEU A 70 10.81 22.67 20.81
N GLU A 71 11.22 23.21 19.68
CA GLU A 71 12.22 24.28 19.60
C GLU A 71 11.73 25.54 20.34
N HIS A 72 10.47 25.94 20.12
CA HIS A 72 9.89 27.10 20.82
C HIS A 72 9.82 26.89 22.34
N ARG A 73 9.49 25.68 22.81
CA ARG A 73 9.48 25.35 24.24
C ARG A 73 10.90 25.29 24.85
N SER A 74 11.91 24.89 24.08
CA SER A 74 13.30 24.87 24.56
C SER A 74 13.89 26.28 24.74
N HIS A 75 13.38 27.27 24.02
CA HIS A 75 13.77 28.67 24.16
C HIS A 75 13.09 29.40 25.34
N ASP A 76 12.10 28.77 25.96
CA ASP A 76 11.42 29.22 27.18
C ASP A 76 12.00 28.57 28.46
N GLU A 77 13.13 27.86 28.37
CA GLU A 77 13.85 27.43 29.57
C GLU A 77 14.45 28.68 30.26
N PRO A 78 14.02 29.04 31.47
CA PRO A 78 14.63 30.16 32.19
C PRO A 78 16.06 29.76 32.56
N ASP A 79 17.02 30.46 31.97
CA ASP A 79 18.45 30.43 32.27
C ASP A 79 18.73 30.96 33.70
N GLY A 80 18.23 30.25 34.71
CA GLY A 80 17.84 30.84 35.98
C GLY A 80 18.18 30.07 37.24
N ILE A 81 18.97 28.98 37.18
CA ILE A 81 19.46 28.30 38.40
C ILE A 81 20.93 27.84 38.30
N ALA A 82 21.78 28.58 37.59
CA ALA A 82 23.25 28.36 37.63
C ALA A 82 24.04 29.56 38.21
N GLY A 83 23.39 30.72 38.41
CA GLY A 83 24.05 31.97 38.80
C GLY A 83 23.95 32.37 40.28
N SER A 84 23.09 31.75 41.09
CA SER A 84 22.88 32.15 42.49
C SER A 84 23.86 31.48 43.46
N ALA A 85 24.17 30.20 43.29
CA ALA A 85 25.01 29.44 44.23
C ALA A 85 26.48 29.90 44.30
N ARG A 86 26.98 30.65 43.30
CA ARG A 86 28.37 31.13 43.26
C ARG A 86 28.55 32.52 43.89
N ARG A 87 27.47 33.26 44.15
CA ARG A 87 27.54 34.57 44.83
C ARG A 87 27.64 34.43 46.35
N ASP A 88 27.05 33.38 46.91
CA ASP A 88 27.05 33.16 48.36
C ASP A 88 28.41 32.64 48.88
N ALA A 89 29.20 31.96 48.03
CA ALA A 89 30.54 31.47 48.38
C ALA A 89 31.63 32.55 48.35
N ALA A 90 31.35 33.76 47.85
CA ALA A 90 32.30 34.88 47.83
C ALA A 90 32.12 35.86 48.99
N LEU A 91 31.14 35.61 49.86
CA LEU A 91 30.76 36.48 50.98
C LEU A 91 30.88 35.81 52.36
N VAL A 92 31.50 34.63 52.47
CA VAL A 92 31.78 33.93 53.75
C VAL A 92 33.26 33.58 53.86
#